data_AF-A0A397FC43-F1
#
_entry.id   AF-A0A397FC43-F1
#
_cell.length_a   1.000
_cell.length_b   1.000
_cell.length_c   1.000
_cell.angle_alpha   90.00
_cell.angle_beta   90.00
_cell.angle_gamma   90.00
#
_symmetry.space_group_name_H-M   'P 1'
#
loop_
_entity.id
_entity.type
_entity.pdbx_description
1 polymer ?
#
loop_
_entity_poly.entity_id
_entity_poly.type
_entity_poly.pdbx_seq_one_letter_code
_entity_poly.pdbx_strand_id
1 'polypeptide(L)'
;MNRSTTTTTTCWYEILGLPQLSDTDAVKKAFRQMSLKHHPDKGGDVDKFHELQQASQYLLDPAQKKEYDAKISQVTMADLQRKQREEKMGAERKRMADDLLRRETQELKRPKHVINDLKAKARKHVEDMQVKRAQQAQERAHLLGKDVKRGDIKQRTIRVSWSNSKGSHSDETLVAAFREYGEIELVKMKGPDSARIIFVNALSATQAARIEGHNDITWRKVTLVGHAVHEQASAKHHHHHSHHHDQHSRHHETDAAKVQLELHPISPAELAQFEAVVFAHLNTLSQRGVPAS
;
A
#
# COMPACT_ATOMS: atom_id res chain seq x y z
N MET A 1 -15.28 20.98 43.40
CA MET A 1 -16.66 20.76 42.91
C MET A 1 -16.55 20.03 41.58
N ASN A 2 -16.60 18.69 41.59
CA ASN A 2 -16.45 17.88 40.36
C ASN A 2 -17.73 17.07 40.19
N ARG A 3 -18.68 17.57 39.41
CA ARG A 3 -19.91 16.84 39.03
C ARG A 3 -19.63 16.18 37.68
N SER A 4 -19.12 14.96 37.71
CA SER A 4 -19.00 14.10 36.52
C SER A 4 -20.40 13.58 36.19
N THR A 5 -21.10 14.22 35.26
CA THR A 5 -22.33 13.68 34.67
C THR A 5 -21.96 12.69 33.57
N THR A 6 -21.59 11.47 33.94
CA THR A 6 -21.68 10.33 33.03
C THR A 6 -23.14 9.91 32.99
N THR A 7 -23.88 10.34 31.97
CA THR A 7 -25.23 9.84 31.71
C THR A 7 -25.12 8.42 31.19
N THR A 8 -24.85 7.48 32.09
CA THR A 8 -25.10 6.06 31.86
C THR A 8 -26.60 5.94 31.65
N THR A 9 -27.02 5.46 30.47
CA THR A 9 -28.42 5.09 30.19
C THR A 9 -28.82 3.98 31.15
N THR A 10 -29.17 4.36 32.38
CA THR A 10 -29.34 3.45 33.50
C THR A 10 -30.69 2.78 33.34
N CYS A 11 -30.73 1.45 33.38
CA CYS A 11 -31.96 0.70 33.16
C CYS A 11 -32.94 0.97 34.32
N TRP A 12 -34.22 1.24 34.01
CA TRP A 12 -35.22 1.50 35.06
C TRP A 12 -35.36 0.35 36.05
N TYR A 13 -35.15 -0.90 35.60
CA TYR A 13 -35.11 -2.07 36.46
C TYR A 13 -33.89 -2.07 37.38
N GLU A 14 -32.72 -1.65 36.90
CA GLU A 14 -31.48 -1.56 37.69
C GLU A 14 -31.57 -0.49 38.79
N ILE A 15 -32.22 0.65 38.50
CA ILE A 15 -32.47 1.72 39.49
C ILE A 15 -33.31 1.19 40.67
N LEU A 16 -34.28 0.32 40.39
CA LEU A 16 -35.09 -0.35 41.41
C LEU A 16 -34.42 -1.61 41.99
N GLY A 17 -33.25 -2.01 41.49
CA GLY A 17 -32.54 -3.23 41.93
C GLY A 17 -33.23 -4.53 41.52
N LEU A 18 -33.98 -4.52 40.42
CA LEU A 18 -34.74 -5.66 39.90
C LEU A 18 -34.08 -6.24 38.64
N PRO A 19 -34.24 -7.56 38.38
CA PRO A 19 -33.88 -8.12 37.09
C PRO A 19 -34.76 -7.53 35.99
N GLN A 20 -34.19 -7.41 34.79
CA GLN A 20 -34.92 -6.96 33.60
C GLN A 20 -36.17 -7.85 33.37
N LEU A 21 -37.25 -7.25 32.88
CA LEU A 21 -38.55 -7.92 32.65
C LEU A 21 -39.25 -8.40 33.93
N SER A 22 -38.94 -7.82 35.09
CA SER A 22 -39.67 -8.09 36.34
C SER A 22 -41.15 -7.69 36.24
N ASP A 23 -41.99 -8.39 37.01
CA ASP A 23 -43.42 -8.12 37.06
C ASP A 23 -43.74 -6.81 37.81
N THR A 24 -44.88 -6.21 37.48
CA THR A 24 -45.37 -4.95 38.05
C THR A 24 -45.51 -5.00 39.57
N ASP A 25 -45.86 -6.15 40.16
CA ASP A 25 -45.95 -6.29 41.62
C ASP A 25 -44.57 -6.31 42.28
N ALA A 26 -43.55 -6.85 41.60
CA ALA A 26 -42.17 -6.77 42.06
C ALA A 26 -41.66 -5.32 42.02
N VAL A 27 -42.00 -4.55 40.97
CA VAL A 27 -41.71 -3.12 40.85
C VAL A 27 -42.30 -2.33 42.02
N LYS A 28 -43.58 -2.53 42.35
CA LYS A 28 -44.23 -1.85 43.49
C LYS A 28 -43.55 -2.19 44.82
N LYS A 29 -43.18 -3.46 45.02
CA LYS A 29 -42.53 -3.91 46.24
C LYS A 29 -41.12 -3.31 46.39
N ALA A 30 -40.33 -3.34 45.32
CA ALA A 30 -38.99 -2.78 45.29
C ALA A 30 -39.00 -1.26 45.53
N PHE A 31 -39.90 -0.53 44.87
CA PHE A 31 -40.06 0.91 45.09
C PHE A 31 -40.37 1.22 46.57
N ARG A 32 -41.32 0.50 47.19
CA ARG A 32 -41.65 0.71 48.62
C ARG A 32 -40.44 0.51 49.52
N GLN A 33 -39.64 -0.53 49.29
CA GLN A 33 -38.45 -0.84 50.08
C GLN A 33 -37.35 0.22 49.89
N MET A 34 -37.07 0.60 48.65
CA MET A 34 -36.02 1.57 48.32
C MET A 34 -36.38 3.00 48.71
N SER A 35 -37.65 3.39 48.57
CA SER A 35 -38.17 4.69 48.99
C SER A 35 -38.09 4.88 50.49
N LEU A 36 -38.29 3.84 51.30
CA LEU A 36 -38.09 3.92 52.76
C LEU A 36 -36.62 4.14 53.14
N LYS A 37 -35.69 3.61 52.36
CA LYS A 37 -34.25 3.72 52.58
C LYS A 37 -33.68 5.06 52.15
N HIS A 38 -34.20 5.62 51.06
CA HIS A 38 -33.73 6.88 50.47
C HIS A 38 -34.66 8.07 50.74
N HIS A 39 -35.60 7.94 51.68
CA HIS A 39 -36.56 9.01 51.96
C HIS A 39 -35.86 10.28 52.48
N PRO A 40 -36.13 11.47 51.92
CA PRO A 40 -35.45 12.70 52.31
C PRO A 40 -35.71 13.10 53.77
N ASP A 41 -36.93 12.85 54.28
CA ASP A 41 -37.30 13.08 55.69
C ASP A 41 -36.53 12.19 56.68
N LYS A 42 -35.96 11.07 56.23
CA LYS A 42 -35.16 10.16 57.05
C LYS A 42 -33.65 10.34 56.86
N GLY A 43 -33.23 11.45 56.24
CA GLY A 43 -31.83 11.73 55.91
C GLY A 43 -31.31 10.95 54.71
N GLY A 44 -32.20 10.47 53.84
CA GLY A 44 -31.87 9.79 52.60
C GLY A 44 -31.44 10.73 51.46
N ASP A 45 -30.94 10.12 50.40
CA ASP A 45 -30.46 10.82 49.20
C ASP A 45 -31.65 11.25 48.31
N VAL A 46 -31.84 12.56 48.21
CA VAL A 46 -32.92 13.20 47.45
C VAL A 46 -32.83 12.83 45.97
N ASP A 47 -31.63 12.81 45.39
CA ASP A 47 -31.44 12.58 43.95
C ASP A 47 -31.85 11.13 43.62
N LYS A 48 -31.43 10.16 44.43
CA LYS A 48 -31.83 8.76 44.29
C LYS A 48 -33.32 8.53 44.49
N PHE A 49 -33.94 9.26 45.41
CA PHE A 49 -35.38 9.19 45.62
C PHE A 49 -36.16 9.62 44.37
N HIS A 50 -35.72 10.70 43.71
CA HIS A 50 -36.32 11.15 42.45
C HIS A 50 -36.11 10.14 41.31
N GLU A 51 -34.93 9.52 41.21
CA GLU A 51 -34.67 8.46 40.23
C GLU A 51 -35.56 7.23 40.45
N LEU A 52 -35.72 6.79 41.70
CA LEU A 52 -36.61 5.69 42.06
C LEU A 52 -38.07 5.99 41.71
N GLN A 53 -38.51 7.24 41.93
CA GLN A 53 -39.86 7.68 41.61
C GLN A 53 -40.11 7.69 40.10
N GLN A 54 -39.16 8.23 39.31
CA GLN A 54 -39.24 8.23 37.85
C GLN A 54 -39.25 6.80 37.28
N ALA A 55 -38.35 5.94 37.79
CA ALA A 55 -38.28 4.53 37.40
C ALA A 55 -39.59 3.78 37.69
N SER A 56 -40.14 3.95 38.89
CA SER A 56 -41.40 3.32 39.28
C SER A 56 -42.58 3.88 38.48
N GLN A 57 -42.64 5.18 38.20
CA GLN A 57 -43.72 5.77 37.41
C GLN A 57 -43.74 5.18 36.00
N TYR A 58 -42.57 5.08 35.38
CA TYR A 58 -42.42 4.57 34.02
C TYR A 58 -42.71 3.06 33.92
N LEU A 59 -42.27 2.26 34.90
CA LEU A 59 -42.47 0.81 34.92
C LEU A 59 -43.86 0.37 35.41
N LEU A 60 -44.65 1.27 36.02
CA LEU A 60 -46.02 0.98 36.43
C LEU A 60 -47.06 1.34 35.36
N ASP A 61 -46.71 2.19 34.39
CA ASP A 61 -47.53 2.43 33.21
C ASP A 61 -47.46 1.22 32.26
N PRO A 62 -48.58 0.50 32.00
CA PRO A 62 -48.58 -0.67 31.14
C PRO A 62 -48.11 -0.40 29.71
N ALA A 63 -48.39 0.79 29.17
CA ALA A 63 -47.99 1.14 27.81
C ALA A 63 -46.48 1.38 27.72
N GLN A 64 -45.94 2.17 28.65
CA GLN A 64 -44.51 2.48 28.70
C GLN A 64 -43.68 1.24 29.05
N LYS A 65 -44.11 0.44 30.04
CA LYS A 65 -43.46 -0.83 30.41
C LYS A 65 -43.39 -1.77 29.21
N LYS A 66 -44.48 -1.94 28.46
CA LYS A 66 -44.52 -2.85 27.30
C LYS A 66 -43.53 -2.43 26.21
N GLU A 67 -43.48 -1.14 25.88
CA GLU A 67 -42.53 -0.64 24.87
C GLU A 67 -41.08 -0.80 25.33
N TYR A 68 -40.82 -0.53 26.61
CA TYR A 68 -39.50 -0.67 27.22
C TYR A 68 -39.02 -2.11 27.28
N ASP A 69 -39.89 -3.03 27.74
CA ASP A 69 -39.62 -4.46 27.78
C ASP A 69 -39.38 -5.04 26.39
N ALA A 70 -40.12 -4.57 25.38
CA ALA A 70 -39.91 -4.95 23.98
C ALA A 70 -38.53 -4.51 23.47
N LYS A 71 -38.09 -3.28 23.78
CA LYS A 71 -36.76 -2.78 23.40
C LYS A 71 -35.64 -3.57 24.08
N ILE A 72 -35.75 -3.80 25.38
CA ILE A 72 -34.77 -4.60 26.13
C ILE A 72 -34.67 -6.00 25.53
N SER A 73 -35.81 -6.67 25.31
CA SER A 73 -35.86 -8.02 24.75
C SER A 73 -35.21 -8.09 23.36
N GLN A 74 -35.42 -7.08 22.50
CA GLN A 74 -34.79 -7.03 21.18
C GLN A 74 -33.27 -6.90 21.25
N VAL A 75 -32.76 -6.05 22.15
CA VAL A 75 -31.31 -5.90 22.38
C VAL A 75 -30.70 -7.21 22.88
N THR A 76 -31.32 -7.85 23.87
CA THR A 76 -30.87 -9.15 24.39
C THR A 76 -30.86 -10.23 23.31
N MET A 77 -31.87 -10.28 22.44
CA MET A 77 -31.91 -11.22 21.32
C MET A 77 -30.83 -10.92 20.26
N ALA A 78 -30.57 -9.65 19.95
CA ALA A 78 -29.51 -9.25 19.02
C ALA A 78 -28.11 -9.63 19.55
N ASP A 79 -27.86 -9.42 20.85
CA ASP A 79 -26.60 -9.81 21.49
C ASP A 79 -26.42 -11.33 21.51
N LEU A 80 -27.49 -12.08 21.80
CA LEU A 80 -27.47 -13.54 21.73
C LEU A 80 -27.14 -14.04 20.31
N GLN A 81 -27.77 -13.45 19.29
CA GLN A 81 -27.49 -13.77 17.89
C GLN A 81 -26.05 -13.41 17.51
N ARG A 82 -25.53 -12.27 17.96
CA ARG A 82 -24.15 -11.86 17.73
C ARG A 82 -23.18 -12.89 18.34
N LYS A 83 -23.41 -13.29 19.58
CA LYS A 83 -22.59 -14.30 20.27
C LYS A 83 -22.62 -15.65 19.53
N GLN A 84 -23.78 -16.10 19.09
CA GLN A 84 -23.91 -17.32 18.29
C GLN A 84 -23.15 -17.25 16.96
N ARG A 85 -23.18 -16.09 16.27
CA ARG A 85 -22.39 -15.89 15.04
C ARG A 85 -20.89 -15.93 15.34
N GLU A 86 -20.44 -15.27 16.39
CA GLU A 86 -19.03 -15.26 16.81
C GLU A 86 -18.55 -16.68 17.16
N GLU A 87 -19.35 -17.45 17.90
CA GLU A 87 -19.07 -18.86 18.22
C GLU A 87 -18.99 -19.73 16.96
N LYS A 88 -19.95 -19.58 16.04
CA LYS A 88 -19.97 -20.33 14.78
C LYS A 88 -18.76 -19.99 13.90
N MET A 89 -18.46 -18.70 13.73
CA MET A 89 -17.30 -18.24 12.97
C MET A 89 -15.99 -18.66 13.65
N GLY A 90 -15.93 -18.68 14.99
CA GLY A 90 -14.79 -19.17 15.76
C GLY A 90 -14.55 -20.66 15.53
N ALA A 91 -15.61 -21.47 15.55
CA ALA A 91 -15.53 -22.90 15.26
C ALA A 91 -15.08 -23.18 13.83
N GLU A 92 -15.59 -22.42 12.85
CA GLU A 92 -15.17 -22.50 11.44
C GLU A 92 -13.70 -22.12 11.26
N ARG A 93 -13.26 -21.00 11.86
CA ARG A 93 -11.85 -20.57 11.85
C ARG A 93 -10.93 -21.64 12.44
N LYS A 94 -11.33 -22.25 13.55
CA LYS A 94 -10.56 -23.35 14.18
C LYS A 94 -10.45 -24.56 13.26
N ARG A 95 -11.56 -25.00 12.66
CA ARG A 95 -11.55 -26.11 11.68
C ARG A 95 -10.66 -25.82 10.48
N MET A 96 -10.71 -24.59 9.97
CA MET A 96 -9.87 -24.17 8.86
C MET A 96 -8.38 -24.15 9.24
N ALA A 97 -8.04 -23.68 10.44
CA ALA A 97 -6.68 -23.71 10.95
C ALA A 97 -6.17 -25.15 11.13
N ASP A 98 -6.99 -26.04 11.69
CA ASP A 98 -6.65 -27.47 11.85
C ASP A 98 -6.45 -28.16 10.49
N ASP A 99 -7.28 -27.86 9.49
CA ASP A 99 -7.11 -28.40 8.12
C ASP A 99 -5.84 -27.88 7.44
N LEU A 100 -5.53 -26.59 7.59
CA LEU A 100 -4.27 -26.01 7.09
C LEU A 100 -3.06 -26.69 7.73
N LEU A 101 -3.06 -26.85 9.05
CA LEU A 101 -1.97 -27.51 9.78
C LEU A 101 -1.82 -28.99 9.39
N ARG A 102 -2.93 -29.67 9.12
CA ARG A 102 -2.92 -31.04 8.61
C ARG A 102 -2.29 -31.13 7.22
N ARG A 103 -2.61 -30.19 6.32
CA ARG A 103 -2.01 -30.15 4.98
C ARG A 103 -0.51 -29.84 5.04
N GLU A 104 -0.10 -28.89 5.87
CA GLU A 104 1.30 -28.54 6.09
C GLU A 104 2.11 -29.74 6.62
N THR A 105 1.57 -30.43 7.64
CA THR A 105 2.23 -31.62 8.20
C THR A 105 2.25 -32.80 7.23
N GLN A 106 1.29 -32.93 6.31
CA GLN A 106 1.29 -33.93 5.26
C GLN A 106 2.29 -33.62 4.14
N GLU A 107 2.47 -32.35 3.78
CA GLU A 107 3.51 -31.89 2.84
C GLU A 107 4.93 -32.11 3.41
N LEU A 108 5.13 -31.91 4.71
CA LEU A 108 6.38 -32.22 5.41
C LEU A 108 6.70 -33.73 5.48
N LYS A 109 5.68 -34.59 5.37
CA LYS A 109 5.81 -36.06 5.33
C LYS A 109 6.00 -36.63 3.93
N ARG A 110 6.23 -35.79 2.91
CA ARG A 110 6.56 -36.27 1.56
C ARG A 110 7.73 -37.26 1.63
N PRO A 111 7.59 -38.48 1.07
CA PRO A 111 8.64 -39.49 1.12
C PRO A 111 9.96 -38.92 0.59
N LYS A 112 11.07 -39.16 1.31
CA LYS A 112 12.41 -38.61 0.98
C LYS A 112 12.83 -38.86 -0.48
N HIS A 113 12.35 -39.95 -1.12
CA HIS A 113 12.63 -40.23 -2.53
C HIS A 113 12.00 -39.20 -3.48
N VAL A 114 10.77 -38.75 -3.23
CA VAL A 114 10.09 -37.73 -4.06
C VAL A 114 10.80 -36.39 -3.99
N ILE A 115 11.29 -36.01 -2.79
CA ILE A 115 12.07 -34.78 -2.59
C ILE A 115 13.40 -34.86 -3.33
N ASN A 116 14.07 -36.01 -3.26
CA ASN A 116 15.32 -36.26 -3.99
C ASN A 116 15.10 -36.21 -5.50
N ASP A 117 14.00 -36.76 -6.01
CA ASP A 117 13.64 -36.74 -7.43
C ASP A 117 13.34 -35.31 -7.92
N LEU A 118 12.60 -34.51 -7.14
CA LEU A 118 12.39 -33.09 -7.45
C LEU A 118 13.72 -32.32 -7.47
N LYS A 119 14.61 -32.60 -6.52
CA LYS A 119 15.93 -31.96 -6.45
C LYS A 119 16.82 -32.36 -7.62
N ALA A 120 16.77 -33.61 -8.05
CA ALA A 120 17.48 -34.11 -9.23
C ALA A 120 16.95 -33.45 -10.51
N LYS A 121 15.62 -33.35 -10.67
CA LYS A 121 14.99 -32.63 -11.79
C LYS A 121 15.36 -31.15 -11.83
N ALA A 122 15.34 -30.48 -10.67
CA ALA A 122 15.73 -29.07 -10.56
C ALA A 122 17.20 -28.86 -10.95
N ARG A 123 18.11 -29.74 -10.51
CA ARG A 123 19.53 -29.70 -10.89
C ARG A 123 19.72 -29.87 -12.39
N LYS A 124 19.06 -30.88 -12.98
CA LYS A 124 19.10 -31.12 -14.42
C LYS A 124 18.63 -29.90 -15.21
N HIS A 125 17.55 -29.26 -14.77
CA HIS A 125 17.03 -28.06 -15.44
C HIS A 125 18.00 -26.87 -15.39
N VAL A 126 18.68 -26.66 -14.25
CA VAL A 126 19.72 -25.62 -14.13
C VAL A 126 20.92 -25.93 -15.03
N GLU A 127 21.33 -27.19 -15.12
CA GLU A 127 22.42 -27.64 -15.98
C GLU A 127 22.06 -27.45 -17.47
N ASP A 128 20.86 -27.88 -17.88
CA ASP A 128 20.34 -27.67 -19.24
C ASP A 128 20.29 -26.18 -19.60
N MET A 129 19.88 -25.31 -18.66
CA MET A 129 19.89 -23.85 -18.83
C MET A 129 21.31 -23.29 -18.97
N GLN A 130 22.27 -23.78 -18.18
CA GLN A 130 23.67 -23.37 -18.27
C GLN A 130 24.29 -23.80 -19.61
N VAL A 131 24.02 -25.02 -20.06
CA VAL A 131 24.46 -25.53 -21.37
C VAL A 131 23.87 -24.69 -22.48
N LYS A 132 22.57 -24.39 -22.44
CA LYS A 132 21.91 -23.54 -23.44
C LYS A 132 22.51 -22.13 -23.46
N ARG A 133 22.80 -21.55 -22.29
CA ARG A 133 23.47 -20.24 -22.17
C ARG A 133 24.90 -20.28 -22.72
N ALA A 134 25.63 -21.36 -22.47
CA ALA A 134 26.98 -21.56 -23.00
C ALA A 134 26.98 -21.75 -24.53
N GLN A 135 26.03 -22.51 -25.07
CA GLN A 135 25.82 -22.67 -26.51
C GLN A 135 25.48 -21.34 -27.17
N GLN A 136 24.55 -20.56 -26.60
CA GLN A 136 24.23 -19.21 -27.10
C GLN A 136 25.43 -18.26 -27.03
N ALA A 137 26.27 -18.36 -26.00
CA ALA A 137 27.49 -17.58 -25.90
C ALA A 137 28.53 -17.98 -26.96
N GLN A 138 28.68 -19.28 -27.23
CA GLN A 138 29.55 -19.81 -28.28
C GLN A 138 29.05 -19.45 -29.68
N GLU A 139 27.75 -19.58 -29.94
CA GLU A 139 27.12 -19.20 -31.21
C GLU A 139 27.26 -17.69 -31.45
N ARG A 140 27.03 -16.87 -30.41
CA ARG A 140 27.34 -15.44 -30.45
C ARG A 140 28.81 -15.17 -30.74
N ALA A 141 29.73 -15.87 -30.09
CA ALA A 141 31.17 -15.72 -30.34
C ALA A 141 31.55 -16.13 -31.77
N HIS A 142 30.93 -17.18 -32.31
CA HIS A 142 31.15 -17.66 -33.67
C HIS A 142 30.59 -16.68 -34.73
N LEU A 143 29.41 -16.11 -34.51
CA LEU A 143 28.86 -15.03 -35.35
C LEU A 143 29.76 -13.78 -35.34
N LEU A 144 30.39 -13.49 -34.19
CA LEU A 144 31.32 -12.37 -34.00
C LEU A 144 32.73 -12.64 -34.56
N GLY A 145 32.96 -13.80 -35.18
CA GLY A 145 34.21 -14.19 -35.86
C GLY A 145 34.40 -13.61 -37.26
N LYS A 146 33.49 -12.76 -37.74
CA LYS A 146 33.70 -11.93 -38.94
C LYS A 146 34.18 -10.56 -38.48
N ASP A 147 35.43 -10.22 -38.79
CA ASP A 147 36.09 -8.98 -38.38
C ASP A 147 35.39 -7.72 -38.90
N VAL A 148 34.36 -7.28 -38.18
CA VAL A 148 33.95 -5.88 -38.15
C VAL A 148 34.98 -5.17 -37.28
N LYS A 149 35.60 -4.09 -37.80
CA LYS A 149 36.55 -3.25 -37.07
C LYS A 149 35.93 -2.76 -35.76
N ARG A 150 36.11 -3.55 -34.69
CA ARG A 150 35.57 -3.29 -33.36
C ARG A 150 36.36 -2.13 -32.77
N GLY A 151 35.77 -0.94 -32.76
CA GLY A 151 36.32 0.21 -32.04
C GLY A 151 36.54 -0.09 -30.56
N ASP A 152 37.27 0.78 -29.85
CA ASP A 152 37.60 0.63 -28.43
C ASP A 152 36.34 0.26 -27.60
N ILE A 153 36.45 -0.77 -26.76
CA ILE A 153 35.39 -1.28 -25.88
C ILE A 153 34.77 -0.13 -25.06
N LYS A 154 35.56 0.87 -24.67
CA LYS A 154 35.05 2.05 -23.94
C LYS A 154 33.96 2.78 -24.73
N GLN A 155 34.21 3.03 -26.02
CA GLN A 155 33.27 3.71 -26.94
C GLN A 155 32.03 2.87 -27.27
N ARG A 156 32.04 1.58 -26.93
CA ARG A 156 30.93 0.65 -27.13
C ARG A 156 30.19 0.31 -25.84
N THR A 157 30.60 0.89 -24.71
CA THR A 157 30.03 0.57 -23.40
C THR A 157 29.20 1.72 -22.86
N ILE A 158 27.97 1.43 -22.45
CA ILE A 158 27.17 2.34 -21.62
C ILE A 158 27.13 1.85 -20.16
N ARG A 159 27.00 2.78 -19.23
CA ARG A 159 26.66 2.54 -17.84
C ARG A 159 25.20 2.88 -17.63
N VAL A 160 24.44 1.96 -17.06
CA VAL A 160 23.02 2.12 -16.75
C VAL A 160 22.86 1.93 -15.24
N SER A 161 22.08 2.81 -14.61
CA SER A 161 21.64 2.66 -13.21
C SER A 161 20.16 2.96 -13.10
N TRP A 162 19.48 2.30 -12.17
CA TRP A 162 18.06 2.44 -11.90
C TRP A 162 17.80 2.61 -10.40
N SER A 163 16.55 2.84 -10.03
CA SER A 163 16.14 2.90 -8.63
C SER A 163 15.31 1.67 -8.29
N ASN A 164 15.75 0.87 -7.31
CA ASN A 164 15.01 -0.31 -6.86
C ASN A 164 13.61 0.01 -6.31
N SER A 165 13.32 1.28 -5.98
CA SER A 165 11.99 1.75 -5.62
C SER A 165 11.03 1.90 -6.81
N LYS A 166 11.57 2.11 -8.03
CA LYS A 166 10.79 2.26 -9.28
C LYS A 166 10.70 0.95 -10.07
N GLY A 167 11.68 0.07 -9.92
CA GLY A 167 11.73 -1.23 -10.58
C GLY A 167 13.08 -1.92 -10.40
N SER A 168 13.11 -3.25 -10.53
CA SER A 168 14.34 -4.03 -10.55
C SER A 168 14.61 -4.55 -11.96
N HIS A 169 15.89 -4.60 -12.35
CA HIS A 169 16.30 -5.04 -13.68
C HIS A 169 17.33 -6.18 -13.58
N SER A 170 17.06 -7.27 -14.31
CA SER A 170 18.00 -8.37 -14.57
C SER A 170 18.74 -8.16 -15.90
N ASP A 171 19.75 -8.98 -16.17
CA ASP A 171 20.45 -9.00 -17.45
C ASP A 171 19.50 -9.21 -18.64
N GLU A 172 18.48 -10.06 -18.50
CA GLU A 172 17.47 -10.28 -19.54
C GLU A 172 16.62 -9.04 -19.81
N THR A 173 16.14 -8.36 -18.76
CA THR A 173 15.34 -7.14 -18.91
C THR A 173 16.15 -5.99 -19.53
N LEU A 174 17.45 -5.90 -19.22
CA LEU A 174 18.34 -4.91 -19.81
C LEU A 174 18.62 -5.23 -21.29
N VAL A 175 18.79 -6.51 -21.64
CA VAL A 175 18.90 -6.91 -23.05
C VAL A 175 17.63 -6.56 -23.81
N ALA A 176 16.46 -6.82 -23.23
CA ALA A 176 15.17 -6.52 -23.87
C ALA A 176 14.96 -5.01 -24.10
N ALA A 177 15.35 -4.17 -23.15
CA ALA A 177 15.21 -2.72 -23.26
C ALA A 177 16.19 -2.11 -24.28
N PHE A 178 17.46 -2.55 -24.26
CA PHE A 178 18.50 -1.89 -25.04
C PHE A 178 18.76 -2.51 -26.42
N ARG A 179 18.17 -3.67 -26.75
CA ARG A 179 18.34 -4.33 -28.07
C ARG A 179 17.84 -3.48 -29.23
N GLU A 180 16.90 -2.57 -29.00
CA GLU A 180 16.35 -1.69 -30.03
C GLU A 180 17.41 -0.76 -30.63
N TYR A 181 18.41 -0.38 -29.82
CA TYR A 181 19.52 0.48 -30.26
C TYR A 181 20.63 -0.29 -30.98
N GLY A 182 20.64 -1.62 -30.89
CA GLY A 182 21.56 -2.49 -31.59
C GLY A 182 21.92 -3.75 -30.82
N GLU A 183 22.74 -4.59 -31.45
CA GLU A 183 23.16 -5.86 -30.87
C GLU A 183 24.03 -5.65 -29.63
N ILE A 184 23.66 -6.33 -28.55
CA ILE A 184 24.36 -6.30 -27.27
C ILE A 184 25.31 -7.51 -27.21
N GLU A 185 26.59 -7.21 -27.02
CA GLU A 185 27.66 -8.19 -26.87
C GLU A 185 27.64 -8.80 -25.46
N LEU A 186 27.55 -7.95 -24.43
CA LEU A 186 27.60 -8.38 -23.04
C LEU A 186 26.87 -7.41 -22.11
N VAL A 187 26.12 -7.95 -21.16
CA VAL A 187 25.63 -7.20 -19.99
C VAL A 187 26.38 -7.67 -18.75
N LYS A 188 27.02 -6.73 -18.05
CA LYS A 188 27.75 -6.98 -16.81
C LYS A 188 27.09 -6.22 -15.66
N MET A 189 26.41 -6.94 -14.79
CA MET A 189 25.88 -6.39 -13.54
C MET A 189 27.02 -5.87 -12.66
N LYS A 190 26.85 -4.68 -12.08
CA LYS A 190 27.83 -4.03 -11.19
C LYS A 190 27.37 -3.96 -9.74
N GLY A 191 26.06 -4.01 -9.52
CA GLY A 191 25.43 -4.08 -8.22
C GLY A 191 23.95 -4.42 -8.39
N PRO A 192 23.15 -4.27 -7.33
CA PRO A 192 21.70 -4.52 -7.39
C PRO A 192 20.93 -3.50 -8.23
N ASP A 193 21.52 -2.32 -8.48
CA ASP A 193 20.88 -1.16 -9.10
C ASP A 193 21.65 -0.59 -10.32
N SER A 194 22.67 -1.30 -10.80
CA SER A 194 23.51 -0.82 -11.90
C SER A 194 24.17 -1.93 -12.72
N ALA A 195 24.38 -1.62 -14.00
CA ALA A 195 25.01 -2.51 -14.97
C ALA A 195 25.83 -1.75 -16.02
N ARG A 196 26.71 -2.49 -16.71
CA ARG A 196 27.40 -2.03 -17.93
C ARG A 196 26.94 -2.87 -19.10
N ILE A 197 26.52 -2.20 -20.17
CA ILE A 197 26.07 -2.85 -21.41
C ILE A 197 27.10 -2.54 -22.48
N ILE A 198 27.65 -3.58 -23.09
CA ILE A 198 28.61 -3.49 -24.19
C ILE A 198 27.87 -3.84 -25.47
N PHE A 199 27.82 -2.90 -26.40
CA PHE A 199 27.25 -3.12 -27.73
C PHE A 199 28.30 -3.65 -28.70
N VAL A 200 27.84 -4.33 -29.75
CA VAL A 200 28.71 -4.73 -30.86
C VAL A 200 29.30 -3.47 -31.54
N ASN A 201 28.50 -2.41 -31.69
CA ASN A 201 28.85 -1.17 -32.38
C ASN A 201 28.90 0.05 -31.45
N ALA A 202 29.85 0.97 -31.69
CA ALA A 202 29.96 2.22 -30.93
C ALA A 202 28.77 3.16 -31.19
N LEU A 203 28.22 3.14 -32.41
CA LEU A 203 27.04 3.94 -32.76
C LEU A 203 25.83 3.56 -31.91
N SER A 204 25.59 2.26 -31.69
CA SER A 204 24.51 1.77 -30.83
C SER A 204 24.66 2.23 -29.39
N ALA A 205 25.88 2.21 -28.85
CA ALA A 205 26.16 2.71 -27.50
C ALA A 205 25.91 4.22 -27.39
N THR A 206 26.34 5.01 -28.37
CA THR A 206 26.11 6.46 -28.41
C THR A 206 24.64 6.80 -28.55
N GLN A 207 23.91 6.10 -29.43
CA GLN A 207 22.48 6.30 -29.64
C GLN A 207 21.68 5.95 -28.37
N ALA A 208 21.97 4.81 -27.76
CA ALA A 208 21.34 4.39 -26.50
C ALA A 208 21.59 5.41 -25.38
N ALA A 209 22.83 5.87 -25.21
CA ALA A 209 23.16 6.87 -24.20
C ALA A 209 22.47 8.22 -24.45
N ARG A 210 22.31 8.62 -25.73
CA ARG A 210 21.64 9.87 -26.09
C ARG A 210 20.13 9.81 -25.84
N ILE A 211 19.48 8.70 -26.17
CA ILE A 211 18.03 8.57 -26.06
C ILE A 211 17.62 8.23 -24.62
N GLU A 212 18.16 7.15 -24.07
CA GLU A 212 17.80 6.69 -22.72
C GLU A 212 18.45 7.53 -21.62
N GLY A 213 19.45 8.34 -21.94
CA GLY A 213 20.02 9.31 -21.02
C GLY A 213 19.06 10.43 -20.61
N HIS A 214 18.01 10.68 -21.40
CA HIS A 214 16.95 11.65 -21.08
C HIS A 214 15.70 10.98 -20.49
N ASN A 215 15.73 9.66 -20.29
CA ASN A 215 14.62 8.88 -19.77
C ASN A 215 14.75 8.70 -18.25
N ASP A 216 14.51 9.78 -17.51
CA ASP A 216 14.60 9.83 -16.03
C ASP A 216 13.43 9.10 -15.33
N ILE A 217 12.47 8.62 -16.11
CA ILE A 217 11.31 7.86 -15.64
C ILE A 217 11.76 6.45 -15.27
N THR A 218 12.40 5.75 -16.22
CA THR A 218 12.83 4.35 -16.07
C THR A 218 14.24 4.24 -15.49
N TRP A 219 15.16 5.08 -15.96
CA TRP A 219 16.57 5.02 -15.57
C TRP A 219 16.91 6.15 -14.61
N ARG A 220 17.79 5.87 -13.64
CA ARG A 220 18.41 6.90 -12.82
C ARG A 220 19.51 7.63 -13.59
N LYS A 221 20.25 6.88 -14.42
CA LYS A 221 21.35 7.43 -15.23
C LYS A 221 21.75 6.45 -16.33
N VAL A 222 21.86 6.94 -17.56
CA VAL A 222 22.48 6.23 -18.69
C VAL A 222 23.59 7.09 -19.28
N THR A 223 24.83 6.59 -19.32
CA THR A 223 25.98 7.36 -19.83
C THR A 223 26.94 6.50 -20.63
N LEU A 224 27.51 7.05 -21.70
CA LEU A 224 28.59 6.41 -22.46
C LEU A 224 29.90 6.41 -21.64
N VAL A 225 30.60 5.29 -21.61
CA VAL A 225 31.87 5.16 -20.87
C VAL A 225 32.98 5.84 -21.66
N GLY A 226 33.43 7.02 -21.21
CA GLY A 226 34.55 7.76 -21.83
C GLY A 226 34.22 9.17 -22.31
N HIS A 227 32.98 9.62 -22.16
CA HIS A 227 32.63 11.04 -22.20
C HIS A 227 32.03 11.43 -20.85
N ALA A 228 32.83 12.10 -20.02
CA ALA A 228 32.27 13.03 -19.04
C ALA A 228 31.72 14.19 -19.87
N VAL A 229 30.40 14.24 -20.04
CA VAL A 229 29.77 15.44 -20.59
C VAL A 229 30.00 16.53 -19.54
N HIS A 230 30.94 17.43 -19.83
CA HIS A 230 31.18 18.62 -19.05
C HIS A 230 29.94 19.50 -19.18
N GLU A 231 29.23 19.64 -18.07
CA GLU A 231 28.16 20.60 -17.86
C GLU A 231 28.69 22.00 -18.22
N GLN A 232 27.98 22.73 -19.06
CA GLN A 232 28.44 23.98 -19.66
C GLN A 232 28.61 25.08 -18.61
N ALA A 233 29.80 25.66 -18.52
CA ALA A 233 30.06 26.92 -17.87
C ALA A 233 30.78 27.89 -18.83
N SER A 234 30.06 28.96 -19.18
CA SER A 234 30.52 30.32 -19.47
C SER A 234 31.46 30.64 -20.66
N ALA A 235 30.86 31.32 -21.64
CA ALA A 235 31.27 32.62 -22.21
C ALA A 235 32.43 32.79 -23.22
N LYS A 236 32.05 33.48 -24.32
CA LYS A 236 32.76 34.49 -25.14
C LYS A 236 33.66 34.06 -26.32
N HIS A 237 33.17 34.43 -27.51
CA HIS A 237 33.80 35.29 -28.55
C HIS A 237 34.18 34.73 -29.95
N HIS A 238 33.53 35.37 -30.95
CA HIS A 238 33.95 35.82 -32.30
C HIS A 238 34.00 34.89 -33.55
N HIS A 239 33.02 35.15 -34.44
CA HIS A 239 33.09 35.44 -35.89
C HIS A 239 33.66 34.40 -36.89
N HIS A 240 32.82 33.95 -37.86
CA HIS A 240 32.84 34.44 -39.26
C HIS A 240 31.61 34.01 -40.09
N HIS A 241 31.24 34.90 -41.01
CA HIS A 241 30.11 34.91 -41.97
C HIS A 241 30.24 33.90 -43.13
N SER A 242 29.09 33.44 -43.66
CA SER A 242 28.64 33.56 -45.09
C SER A 242 27.36 32.71 -45.30
N HIS A 243 26.14 33.26 -45.39
CA HIS A 243 25.42 33.82 -46.56
C HIS A 243 25.29 32.88 -47.79
N HIS A 244 24.09 32.33 -48.06
CA HIS A 244 23.20 32.74 -49.17
C HIS A 244 21.90 31.89 -49.27
N HIS A 245 20.76 32.60 -49.49
CA HIS A 245 19.56 32.34 -50.35
C HIS A 245 18.93 30.94 -50.50
N ASP A 246 17.63 30.76 -50.72
CA ASP A 246 16.44 31.63 -50.78
C ASP A 246 15.18 30.74 -50.76
N GLN A 247 14.05 31.34 -50.36
CA GLN A 247 12.64 31.18 -50.82
C GLN A 247 12.19 29.88 -51.53
N HIS A 248 10.99 29.29 -51.35
CA HIS A 248 9.67 29.72 -50.93
C HIS A 248 8.82 28.44 -50.71
N SER A 249 7.84 28.43 -49.80
CA SER A 249 6.41 28.41 -50.16
C SER A 249 5.54 28.03 -48.96
N ARG A 250 4.50 28.85 -48.74
CA ARG A 250 3.51 28.75 -47.67
C ARG A 250 2.33 27.87 -48.12
N HIS A 251 1.78 27.08 -47.20
CA HIS A 251 0.33 26.82 -47.18
C HIS A 251 -0.19 26.92 -45.73
N HIS A 252 -1.21 27.77 -45.57
CA HIS A 252 -2.07 27.94 -44.41
C HIS A 252 -2.82 26.63 -44.08
N GLU A 253 -3.14 26.36 -42.80
CA GLU A 253 -4.54 26.37 -42.33
C GLU A 253 -4.69 26.21 -40.79
N THR A 254 -5.42 27.17 -40.22
CA THR A 254 -6.32 27.17 -39.04
C THR A 254 -5.93 26.65 -37.65
N ASP A 255 -5.92 27.63 -36.75
CA ASP A 255 -6.33 27.67 -35.34
C ASP A 255 -7.25 26.54 -34.84
N ALA A 256 -6.81 25.89 -33.75
CA ALA A 256 -7.69 25.27 -32.76
C ALA A 256 -7.10 25.57 -31.37
N ALA A 257 -7.68 26.57 -30.70
CA ALA A 257 -7.31 27.01 -29.37
C ALA A 257 -7.47 25.86 -28.35
N LYS A 258 -6.34 25.30 -27.91
CA LYS A 258 -6.27 24.41 -26.77
C LYS A 258 -5.96 25.26 -25.55
N VAL A 259 -6.96 25.47 -24.69
CA VAL A 259 -6.76 26.03 -23.35
C VAL A 259 -5.92 25.03 -22.57
N GLN A 260 -4.60 25.21 -22.60
CA GLN A 260 -3.66 24.52 -21.76
C GLN A 260 -3.82 25.13 -20.35
N LEU A 261 -4.51 24.44 -19.44
CA LEU A 261 -4.39 24.73 -18.02
C LEU A 261 -2.91 24.48 -17.65
N GLU A 262 -2.15 25.57 -17.53
CA GLU A 262 -0.80 25.54 -16.98
C GLU A 262 -0.89 25.07 -15.52
N LEU A 263 -0.79 23.77 -15.33
CA LEU A 263 -0.47 23.19 -14.03
C LEU A 263 1.00 23.53 -13.77
N HIS A 264 1.21 24.66 -13.10
CA HIS A 264 2.53 24.98 -12.59
C HIS A 264 3.01 23.83 -11.70
N PRO A 265 4.27 23.38 -11.85
CA PRO A 265 4.82 22.38 -10.97
C PRO A 265 4.78 22.92 -9.54
N ILE A 266 4.02 22.24 -8.68
CA ILE A 266 3.91 22.58 -7.26
C ILE A 266 5.32 22.57 -6.70
N SER A 267 5.74 23.69 -6.13
CA SER A 267 7.09 23.81 -5.59
C SER A 267 7.27 22.79 -4.45
N PRO A 268 8.49 22.26 -4.22
CA PRO A 268 8.74 21.36 -3.11
C PRO A 268 8.32 21.94 -1.75
N ALA A 269 8.34 23.27 -1.62
CA ALA A 269 7.89 23.98 -0.43
C ALA A 269 6.36 23.89 -0.24
N GLU A 270 5.58 24.05 -1.31
CA GLU A 270 4.12 23.94 -1.27
C GLU A 270 3.68 22.48 -1.02
N LEU A 271 4.39 21.52 -1.61
CA LEU A 271 4.14 20.10 -1.33
C LEU A 271 4.43 19.76 0.13
N ALA A 272 5.55 20.25 0.69
CA ALA A 272 5.87 20.03 2.10
C ALA A 272 4.87 20.71 3.05
N GLN A 273 4.35 21.89 2.70
CA GLN A 273 3.28 22.55 3.46
C GLN A 273 1.98 21.74 3.42
N PHE A 274 1.61 21.24 2.24
CA PHE A 274 0.43 20.39 2.09
C PHE A 274 0.55 19.09 2.87
N GLU A 275 1.70 18.41 2.79
CA GLU A 275 1.99 17.20 3.56
C GLU A 275 1.93 17.48 5.07
N ALA A 276 2.48 18.60 5.55
CA ALA A 276 2.41 18.97 6.96
C ALA A 276 0.96 19.17 7.44
N VAL A 277 0.11 19.80 6.63
CA VAL A 277 -1.32 19.97 6.95
C VAL A 277 -2.05 18.63 6.97
N VAL A 278 -1.78 17.75 5.99
CA VAL A 278 -2.38 16.41 5.94
C VAL A 278 -1.94 15.56 7.13
N PHE A 279 -0.65 15.58 7.49
CA PHE A 279 -0.13 14.85 8.65
C PHE A 279 -0.69 15.38 9.97
N ALA A 280 -0.86 16.70 10.12
CA ALA A 280 -1.52 17.29 11.28
C ALA A 280 -3.00 16.84 11.38
N HIS A 281 -3.69 16.77 10.25
CA HIS A 281 -5.08 16.31 10.21
C HIS A 281 -5.20 14.80 10.52
N LEU A 282 -4.31 13.97 9.97
CA LEU A 282 -4.27 12.54 10.27
C LEU A 282 -3.91 12.26 11.74
N ASN A 283 -3.01 13.05 12.33
CA ASN A 283 -2.69 12.94 13.76
C ASN A 283 -3.87 13.35 14.66
N THR A 284 -4.64 14.37 14.29
CA THR A 284 -5.85 14.75 15.04
C THR A 284 -6.97 13.72 14.91
N LEU A 285 -7.08 13.04 13.75
CA LEU A 285 -8.00 11.91 13.56
C LEU A 285 -7.55 10.66 14.34
N SER A 286 -6.25 10.41 14.42
CA SER A 286 -5.66 9.32 15.23
C SER A 286 -5.91 9.54 16.73
N GLN A 287 -5.79 10.78 17.21
CA GLN A 287 -6.10 11.12 18.62
C GLN A 287 -7.61 11.17 18.94
N ARG A 288 -8.49 11.22 17.93
CA ARG A 288 -9.95 11.08 18.10
C ARG A 288 -10.45 9.63 18.05
N GLY A 289 -9.54 8.66 17.93
CA GLY A 289 -9.84 7.25 18.07
C GLY A 289 -10.11 6.86 19.53
N VAL A 290 -11.39 6.89 19.90
CA VAL A 290 -12.03 6.14 21.00
C VAL A 290 -11.57 6.49 22.43
N PRO A 291 -12.37 7.25 23.21
CA PRO A 291 -12.28 7.14 24.67
C PRO A 291 -12.65 5.71 25.07
N ALA A 292 -11.70 5.00 25.66
CA ALA A 292 -12.01 3.84 26.49
C ALA A 292 -12.67 4.34 27.77
N SER A 293 -13.99 4.52 27.76
CA SER A 293 -14.93 4.44 28.90
C SER A 293 -16.34 4.67 28.40
#